data_AF-A0A0F9L0U7-F1
#
_entry.id   AF-A0A0F9L0U7-F1
#
_cell.length_a   1.000
_cell.length_b   1.000
_cell.length_c   1.000
_cell.angle_alpha   90.00
_cell.angle_beta   90.00
_cell.angle_gamma   90.00
#
_symmetry.space_group_name_H-M   'P 1'
#
loop_
_entity.id
_entity.type
_entity.pdbx_description
1 polymer ?
#
loop_
_entity_poly.entity_id
_entity_poly.type
_entity_poly.pdbx_seq_one_letter_code
_entity_poly.pdbx_strand_id
1 'polypeptide(L)'
;MGNHEVGRAMGRMAEMALKMKKNQTALSLLDEICEPYRGADAEFDEVTEPDQPLGKLIGEAFSPSTDWTINTEDDADRWYDEVYSKFRSRYEFC
;
A
#
# COMPACT_ATOMS: atom_id res chain seq x y z
N MET A 1 -17.74 3.15 9.36
CA MET A 1 -16.31 2.77 9.41
C MET A 1 -15.54 4.07 9.27
N GLY A 2 -14.72 4.42 10.26
CA GLY A 2 -13.88 5.61 10.21
C GLY A 2 -12.81 5.50 9.12
N ASN A 3 -12.33 6.63 8.62
CA ASN A 3 -11.29 6.73 7.59
C ASN A 3 -10.00 5.95 7.97
N HIS A 4 -9.61 5.96 9.24
CA HIS A 4 -8.50 5.17 9.79
C HIS A 4 -8.77 3.65 9.81
N GLU A 5 -10.03 3.25 10.02
CA GLU A 5 -10.39 1.82 10.06
C GLU A 5 -10.25 1.16 8.69
N VAL A 6 -10.46 1.94 7.62
CA VAL A 6 -10.30 1.51 6.23
C VAL A 6 -8.84 1.14 5.95
N GLY A 7 -7.88 2.03 6.24
CA GLY A 7 -6.46 1.76 6.07
C GLY A 7 -5.99 0.54 6.88
N ARG A 8 -6.42 0.43 8.14
CA ARG A 8 -6.10 -0.72 9.00
C ARG A 8 -6.70 -2.03 8.48
N ALA A 9 -7.91 -1.99 7.92
CA ALA A 9 -8.52 -3.17 7.30
C ALA A 9 -7.69 -3.64 6.10
N MET A 10 -7.25 -2.73 5.23
CA MET A 10 -6.35 -3.05 4.11
C MET A 10 -5.03 -3.64 4.57
N GLY A 11 -4.41 -3.07 5.61
CA GLY A 11 -3.18 -3.61 6.21
C GLY A 11 -3.32 -5.08 6.64
N ARG A 12 -4.42 -5.43 7.32
CA ARG A 12 -4.70 -6.82 7.71
C ARG A 12 -4.93 -7.74 6.51
N MET A 13 -5.66 -7.28 5.50
CA MET A 13 -5.89 -8.06 4.28
C MET A 13 -4.58 -8.30 3.51
N ALA A 14 -3.70 -7.30 3.44
CA ALA A 14 -2.37 -7.43 2.86
C ALA A 14 -1.50 -8.46 3.59
N GLU A 15 -1.53 -8.47 4.93
CA GLU A 15 -0.82 -9.47 5.74
C GLU A 15 -1.29 -10.89 5.44
N MET A 16 -2.62 -11.10 5.34
CA MET A 16 -3.20 -12.39 4.98
C MET A 16 -2.82 -12.81 3.56
N ALA A 17 -2.90 -11.87 2.61
CA ALA A 17 -2.54 -12.11 1.22
C ALA A 17 -1.08 -12.55 1.07
N LEU A 18 -0.14 -11.90 1.77
CA LEU A 18 1.27 -12.30 1.76
C LEU A 18 1.50 -13.69 2.37
N LYS A 19 0.78 -14.06 3.43
CA LYS A 19 0.86 -15.40 4.04
C LYS A 19 0.29 -16.51 3.15
N MET A 20 -0.70 -16.19 2.32
CA MET A 20 -1.41 -17.17 1.48
C MET A 20 -0.97 -17.16 0.01
N LYS A 21 -0.01 -16.29 -0.36
CA LYS A 21 0.37 -15.99 -1.75
C LYS A 21 0.78 -17.26 -2.51
N LYS A 22 -0.09 -17.73 -3.41
CA LYS A 22 0.21 -18.74 -4.44
C LYS A 22 0.03 -18.09 -5.82
N ASN A 23 1.10 -17.49 -6.34
CA ASN A 23 1.24 -17.00 -7.72
C ASN A 23 0.50 -15.71 -8.14
N GLN A 24 -0.08 -14.92 -7.23
CA GLN A 24 -0.63 -13.59 -7.57
C GLN A 24 0.47 -12.52 -7.57
N THR A 25 0.37 -11.54 -8.48
CA THR A 25 1.24 -10.34 -8.47
C THR A 25 0.81 -9.40 -7.34
N ALA A 26 1.73 -8.56 -6.85
CA ALA A 26 1.35 -7.55 -5.85
C ALA A 26 0.25 -6.61 -6.33
N LEU A 27 0.29 -6.17 -7.60
CA LEU A 27 -0.76 -5.33 -8.16
C LEU A 27 -2.14 -6.01 -8.14
N SER A 28 -2.22 -7.30 -8.49
CA SER A 28 -3.48 -8.05 -8.44
C SER A 28 -4.01 -8.20 -7.01
N LEU A 29 -3.13 -8.35 -6.02
CA LEU A 29 -3.52 -8.39 -4.61
C LEU A 29 -4.03 -7.03 -4.13
N LEU A 30 -3.35 -5.95 -4.52
CA LEU A 30 -3.80 -4.59 -4.21
C LEU A 30 -5.16 -4.30 -4.85
N ASP A 31 -5.38 -4.73 -6.09
CA ASP A 31 -6.69 -4.55 -6.73
C ASP A 31 -7.78 -5.27 -5.91
N GLU A 32 -7.55 -6.51 -5.46
CA GLU A 32 -8.52 -7.24 -4.62
C GLU A 32 -8.78 -6.56 -3.26
N ILE A 33 -7.72 -6.03 -2.63
CA ILE A 33 -7.79 -5.41 -1.30
C ILE A 33 -8.40 -4.01 -1.32
N CYS A 34 -8.04 -3.20 -2.33
CA CYS A 34 -8.30 -1.76 -2.37
C CYS A 34 -9.56 -1.41 -3.16
N GLU A 35 -9.94 -2.20 -4.18
CA GLU A 35 -11.13 -1.92 -5.01
C GLU A 35 -12.43 -1.74 -4.21
N PRO A 36 -12.71 -2.51 -3.13
CA PRO A 36 -13.92 -2.32 -2.32
C PRO A 36 -14.01 -0.97 -1.61
N TYR A 37 -12.90 -0.23 -1.51
CA TYR A 37 -12.79 1.05 -0.82
C TYR A 37 -12.35 2.17 -1.77
N ARG A 38 -12.37 1.94 -3.09
CA ARG A 38 -12.02 2.96 -4.09
C ARG A 38 -12.79 4.26 -3.82
N GLY A 39 -12.09 5.40 -3.88
CA GLY A 39 -12.69 6.71 -3.62
C GLY A 39 -12.94 7.01 -2.14
N ALA A 40 -12.57 6.11 -1.22
CA ALA A 40 -12.68 6.38 0.21
C ALA A 40 -11.66 7.45 0.64
N ASP A 41 -12.10 8.31 1.56
CA ASP A 41 -11.22 9.11 2.40
C ASP A 41 -10.55 8.16 3.39
N ALA A 42 -9.51 7.44 2.94
CA ALA A 42 -8.82 6.43 3.72
C ALA A 42 -7.53 7.03 4.29
N GLU A 43 -7.37 6.91 5.61
CA GLU A 43 -6.10 7.25 6.27
C GLU A 43 -5.35 5.96 6.59
N PHE A 44 -4.07 5.95 6.21
CA PHE A 44 -3.25 4.74 6.21
C PHE A 44 -2.28 4.66 7.37
N ASP A 45 -2.13 5.72 8.18
CA ASP A 45 -1.14 5.81 9.26
C ASP A 45 0.23 5.25 8.78
N GLU A 46 0.81 4.32 9.55
CA GLU A 46 2.04 3.59 9.25
C GLU A 46 1.84 2.39 8.30
N VAL A 47 0.61 1.92 8.00
CA VAL A 47 0.41 0.63 7.30
C VAL A 47 0.91 0.62 5.86
N THR A 48 1.14 1.80 5.27
CA THR A 48 1.71 1.98 3.94
C THR A 48 3.22 2.24 3.95
N GLU A 49 3.88 2.19 5.10
CA GLU A 49 5.34 2.23 5.17
C GLU A 49 5.96 0.97 4.53
N PRO A 50 7.15 1.07 3.90
CA PRO A 50 7.73 -0.02 3.12
C PRO A 50 7.98 -1.33 3.86
N ASP A 51 8.14 -1.28 5.19
CA ASP A 51 8.36 -2.45 6.03
C ASP A 51 7.04 -3.16 6.40
N GLN A 52 5.90 -2.47 6.28
CA GLN A 52 4.57 -3.00 6.56
C GLN A 52 4.02 -3.88 5.42
N PRO A 53 3.09 -4.81 5.70
CA PRO A 53 2.54 -5.72 4.69
C PRO A 53 1.92 -5.03 3.47
N LEU A 54 1.13 -3.98 3.70
CA LEU A 54 0.51 -3.23 2.62
C LEU A 54 1.55 -2.39 1.87
N GLY A 55 2.47 -1.72 2.57
CA GLY A 55 3.58 -1.01 1.94
C GLY A 55 4.48 -1.90 1.08
N LYS A 56 4.77 -3.14 1.48
CA LYS A 56 5.49 -4.12 0.65
C LYS A 56 4.79 -4.40 -0.68
N LEU A 57 3.47 -4.60 -0.66
CA LEU A 57 2.69 -4.80 -1.87
C LEU A 57 2.69 -3.55 -2.76
N ILE A 58 2.58 -2.37 -2.15
CA ILE A 58 2.64 -1.08 -2.86
C ILE A 58 4.01 -0.91 -3.53
N GLY A 59 5.12 -1.13 -2.81
CA GLY A 59 6.47 -1.08 -3.35
C GLY A 59 6.67 -2.04 -4.51
N GLU A 60 6.30 -3.32 -4.34
CA GLU A 60 6.38 -4.35 -5.40
C GLU A 60 5.53 -3.98 -6.63
N ALA A 61 4.39 -3.31 -6.45
CA ALA A 61 3.49 -2.96 -7.55
C ALA A 61 3.92 -1.70 -8.34
N PHE A 62 4.41 -0.67 -7.66
CA PHE A 62 4.68 0.65 -8.27
C PHE A 62 6.16 0.97 -8.45
N SER A 63 7.05 0.24 -7.79
CA SER A 63 8.51 0.34 -7.96
C SER A 63 9.19 -1.03 -7.75
N PRO A 64 8.90 -2.02 -8.62
CA PRO A 64 9.33 -3.41 -8.46
C PRO A 64 10.85 -3.63 -8.45
N SER A 65 11.63 -2.67 -8.95
CA SER A 65 13.08 -2.75 -9.06
C SER A 65 13.82 -2.13 -7.87
N THR A 66 13.10 -1.53 -6.92
CA THR A 66 13.68 -0.80 -5.79
C THR A 66 13.29 -1.49 -4.49
N ASP A 67 14.30 -1.84 -3.69
CA ASP A 67 14.10 -2.25 -2.30
C ASP A 67 13.99 -0.99 -1.44
N TRP A 68 12.84 -0.78 -0.82
CA TRP A 68 12.53 0.46 -0.11
C TRP A 68 12.81 0.31 1.37
N THR A 69 13.63 1.22 1.90
CA THR A 69 13.83 1.42 3.35
C THR A 69 13.90 2.92 3.59
N ILE A 70 13.09 3.43 4.51
CA ILE A 70 13.09 4.85 4.87
C ILE A 70 14.05 5.06 6.03
N ASN A 71 15.21 5.67 5.79
CA ASN A 71 16.17 6.02 6.83
C ASN A 71 16.32 7.54 7.02
N THR A 72 15.91 8.32 6.02
CA THR A 72 16.05 9.77 5.96
C THR A 72 14.74 10.41 5.47
N GLU A 73 14.60 11.73 5.67
CA GLU A 73 13.47 12.48 5.09
C GLU A 73 13.49 12.42 3.55
N ASP A 74 14.66 12.45 2.91
CA ASP A 74 14.78 12.28 1.46
C ASP A 74 14.25 10.92 0.97
N ASP A 75 14.45 9.83 1.73
CA ASP A 75 13.89 8.52 1.41
C ASP A 75 12.36 8.51 1.53
N ALA A 76 11.83 9.20 2.54
CA ALA A 76 10.39 9.34 2.77
C ALA A 76 9.72 10.14 1.65
N ASP A 77 10.33 11.26 1.24
CA ASP A 77 9.86 12.08 0.12
C ASP A 77 9.88 11.29 -1.19
N ARG A 78 10.95 10.53 -1.45
CA ARG A 78 11.04 9.67 -2.63
C ARG A 78 10.01 8.54 -2.61
N TRP A 79 9.78 7.92 -1.46
CA TRP A 79 8.72 6.93 -1.30
C TRP A 79 7.35 7.55 -1.61
N TYR A 80 7.11 8.74 -1.06
CA TYR A 80 5.86 9.47 -1.28
C TYR A 80 5.63 9.74 -2.77
N ASP A 81 6.60 10.35 -3.43
CA ASP A 81 6.49 10.78 -4.82
C ASP A 81 6.48 9.62 -5.82
N GLU A 82 7.39 8.66 -5.65
CA GLU A 82 7.59 7.60 -6.65
C GLU A 82 6.60 6.43 -6.49
N VAL A 83 6.08 6.20 -5.28
CA VAL A 83 5.33 4.98 -4.93
C VAL A 83 3.97 5.31 -4.34
N TYR A 84 3.92 5.98 -3.19
CA TYR A 84 2.67 6.17 -2.45
C TYR A 84 1.67 7.05 -3.19
N SER A 85 2.12 8.13 -3.84
CA SER A 85 1.27 9.03 -4.63
C SER A 85 0.55 8.29 -5.77
N LYS A 86 1.26 7.38 -6.46
CA LYS A 86 0.71 6.54 -7.55
C LYS A 86 -0.32 5.55 -7.03
N PHE A 87 -0.05 4.95 -5.87
CA PHE A 87 -1.01 4.09 -5.18
C PHE A 87 -2.30 4.84 -4.85
N ARG A 88 -2.19 6.01 -4.19
CA ARG A 88 -3.34 6.86 -3.88
C ARG A 88 -4.13 7.25 -5.12
N SER A 89 -3.42 7.66 -6.18
CA SER A 89 -4.04 8.06 -7.45
C SER A 89 -4.78 6.90 -8.12
N ARG A 90 -4.21 5.68 -8.12
CA ARG A 90 -4.85 4.50 -8.75
C ARG A 90 -6.20 4.17 -8.14
N TYR A 91 -6.34 4.25 -6.82
CA TYR A 91 -7.55 3.87 -6.08
C TYR A 91 -8.38 5.07 -5.63
N GLU A 92 -8.02 6.27 -6.06
CA GLU A 92 -8.75 7.52 -5.80
C GLU A 92 -8.91 7.82 -4.30
N PHE A 93 -7.94 7.42 -3.47
CA PHE A 93 -7.98 7.72 -2.05
C PHE A 93 -7.76 9.21 -1.82
N CYS A 94 -8.63 9.88 -1.05
CA CYS A 94 -8.59 11.31 -0.71
C CYS A 94 -7.63 11.68 0.42
#